data_AF-A0A835R1U3-F1
#
_entry.id   AF-A0A835R1U3-F1
#
_cell.length_a   1.000
_cell.length_b   1.000
_cell.length_c   1.000
_cell.angle_alpha   90.00
_cell.angle_beta   90.00
_cell.angle_gamma   90.00
#
_symmetry.space_group_name_H-M   'P 1'
#
loop_
_entity.id
_entity.type
_entity.pdbx_description
1 polymer ?
#
loop_
_entity_poly.entity_id
_entity_poly.type
_entity_poly.pdbx_seq_one_letter_code
_entity_poly.pdbx_strand_id
1 'polypeptide(L)'
;MEAADDSRGGRPRRSMCSRDLELQEFPNKYVIRSMDPELPHHAFSISRSDGAIQLLTGDPNIETHVKVSSIYGVVGILRLLTGAYVLVITSREEVGSYLGFPIYRAKSLKFLSCTEALETSEARAFKLDEGRFCKPLWKQADPRYIWNRSLLEDLIEHKVRGSIPLLWEQIVDLSYKPIIRIIEHEETTKVVARHFNDLIQRYGAIIAVDLTNNNGDEGQLSCAFASEMEKLPQVRYVSFDFHHHCAKGNFDNLQVLYDEIIEDVHKQGFFLIDAEVVLLEQSGVVRSNCIDCLDRTNVTQSYLARKSLNSQLQQIGAFSSSDCISMFGDIHEMFKILWAEHGDEISLEYAGTHALKGDLVRYGRQTIAGLFKDGITALSRYYLNNFQDGLRQDALDLISGRYDINRSSHPLQPRDSLSYVPVASALIIGGLTVTSFSLNQGRHPQNFLSSALLAGLAFGVMAAVKANGRQLCSRPRFCGLL
;
A
#
# COMPACT_ATOMS: atom_id res chain seq x y z
N MET A 1 -44.75 44.09 19.41
CA MET A 1 -44.22 43.70 20.73
C MET A 1 -44.54 42.22 20.93
N GLU A 2 -44.01 41.34 20.07
CA GLU A 2 -42.59 40.93 19.87
C GLU A 2 -42.32 39.65 20.69
N ALA A 3 -42.19 38.49 20.03
CA ALA A 3 -41.04 38.02 19.22
C ALA A 3 -39.90 37.55 20.14
N ALA A 4 -39.68 36.23 20.25
CA ALA A 4 -38.75 35.44 19.43
C ALA A 4 -37.29 35.81 19.68
N ASP A 5 -36.51 34.88 20.24
CA ASP A 5 -35.14 34.68 19.75
C ASP A 5 -34.67 33.23 19.94
N ASP A 6 -34.06 32.77 18.87
CA ASP A 6 -33.54 31.46 18.54
C ASP A 6 -32.03 31.48 18.88
N SER A 7 -31.58 30.60 19.77
CA SER A 7 -30.14 30.38 19.96
C SER A 7 -29.82 28.90 20.05
N ARG A 8 -29.90 28.26 18.87
CA ARG A 8 -28.86 27.39 18.30
C ARG A 8 -28.00 26.66 19.32
N GLY A 9 -28.45 25.46 19.68
CA GLY A 9 -27.60 24.40 20.20
C GLY A 9 -26.60 23.96 19.13
N GLY A 10 -25.46 24.64 19.04
CA GLY A 10 -24.29 24.15 18.31
C GLY A 10 -23.79 22.87 18.99
N ARG A 11 -23.79 21.75 18.27
CA ARG A 11 -23.07 20.55 18.71
C ARG A 11 -21.58 20.88 18.91
N PRO A 12 -20.89 20.22 19.85
CA PRO A 12 -19.47 20.43 20.06
C PRO A 12 -18.74 20.16 18.73
N ARG A 13 -17.93 21.13 18.28
CA ARG A 13 -17.02 20.97 17.14
C ARG A 13 -16.32 19.61 17.28
N ARG A 14 -16.61 18.67 16.38
CA ARG A 14 -15.87 17.40 16.25
C ARG A 14 -14.38 17.72 16.37
N SER A 15 -13.71 17.14 17.35
CA SER A 15 -12.36 17.49 17.81
C SER A 15 -11.47 17.95 16.64
N MET A 16 -11.30 19.26 16.49
CA MET A 16 -10.38 19.79 15.50
C MET A 16 -9.01 19.29 15.89
N CYS A 17 -8.47 18.37 15.09
CA CYS A 17 -7.08 17.98 15.22
C CYS A 17 -6.26 19.27 15.09
N SER A 18 -5.37 19.55 16.04
CA SER A 18 -4.55 20.76 16.03
C SER A 18 -3.92 20.93 14.65
N ARG A 19 -4.25 22.03 13.97
CA ARG A 19 -3.83 22.23 12.58
C ARG A 19 -2.32 22.36 12.48
N ASP A 20 -1.72 23.05 13.44
CA ASP A 20 -0.28 23.23 13.54
C ASP A 20 0.19 22.83 14.95
N LEU A 21 1.36 22.20 15.02
CA LEU A 21 1.97 21.73 16.24
C LEU A 21 3.37 22.33 16.38
N GLU A 22 3.75 22.67 17.60
CA GLU A 22 5.10 23.10 17.92
C GLU A 22 5.82 21.95 18.64
N LEU A 23 7.02 21.62 18.15
CA LEU A 23 7.95 20.70 18.79
C LEU A 23 9.06 21.49 19.48
N GLN A 24 9.15 21.28 20.79
CA GLN A 24 10.21 21.80 21.65
C GLN A 24 11.13 20.63 22.05
N GLU A 25 12.39 20.67 21.65
CA GLU A 25 13.39 19.66 21.99
C GLU A 25 14.18 20.09 23.23
N PHE A 26 13.99 19.36 24.34
CA PHE A 26 14.79 19.48 25.57
C PHE A 26 15.80 18.32 25.64
N PRO A 27 16.85 18.41 26.49
CA PRO A 27 17.80 17.31 26.69
C PRO A 27 17.11 15.98 27.05
N ASN A 28 16.18 16.02 28.01
CA ASN A 28 15.53 14.85 28.59
C ASN A 28 14.16 14.49 27.98
N LYS A 29 13.54 15.37 27.18
CA LYS A 29 12.19 15.17 26.64
C LYS A 29 11.91 15.95 25.36
N TYR A 30 10.92 15.50 24.62
CA TYR A 30 10.26 16.28 23.57
C TYR A 30 8.93 16.80 24.11
N VAL A 31 8.61 18.06 23.88
CA VAL A 31 7.30 18.62 24.20
C VAL A 31 6.62 19.02 22.91
N ILE A 32 5.39 18.55 22.71
CA ILE A 32 4.57 18.83 21.54
C ILE A 32 3.36 19.63 22.00
N ARG A 33 3.19 20.83 21.46
CA ARG A 33 2.10 21.76 21.80
C ARG A 33 1.20 22.01 20.61
N SER A 34 -0.09 22.14 20.86
CA SER A 34 -1.04 22.71 19.92
C SER A 34 -0.79 24.20 19.76
N MET A 35 -0.71 24.67 18.52
CA MET A 35 -0.68 26.10 18.18
C MET A 35 -2.08 26.64 17.85
N ASP A 36 -3.12 25.84 18.06
CA ASP A 36 -4.50 26.24 17.80
C ASP A 36 -4.96 27.22 18.90
N PRO A 37 -5.41 28.44 18.55
CA PRO A 37 -5.94 29.41 19.51
C PRO A 37 -7.09 28.86 20.36
N GLU A 38 -7.82 27.87 19.86
CA GLU A 38 -8.97 27.26 20.54
C GLU A 38 -8.58 26.15 21.53
N LEU A 39 -7.35 25.62 21.44
CA LEU A 39 -6.84 24.52 22.27
C LEU A 39 -5.42 24.78 22.83
N PRO A 40 -5.14 25.93 23.47
CA PRO A 40 -3.78 26.33 23.86
C PRO A 40 -3.15 25.41 24.93
N HIS A 41 -3.97 24.66 25.68
CA HIS A 41 -3.49 23.78 26.76
C HIS A 41 -3.27 22.33 26.30
N HIS A 42 -3.52 21.99 25.03
CA HIS A 42 -3.23 20.65 24.53
C HIS A 42 -1.75 20.50 24.24
N ALA A 43 -1.02 19.99 25.23
CA ALA A 43 0.38 19.62 25.11
C ALA A 43 0.64 18.23 25.69
N PHE A 44 1.62 17.54 25.14
CA PHE A 44 2.14 16.31 25.72
C PHE A 44 3.65 16.28 25.62
N SER A 45 4.28 15.53 26.51
CA SER A 45 5.71 15.28 26.49
C SER A 45 6.00 13.83 26.16
N ILE A 46 7.12 13.61 25.48
CA ILE A 46 7.69 12.30 25.20
C ILE A 46 9.06 12.26 25.87
N SER A 47 9.24 11.36 26.83
CA SER A 47 10.53 11.18 27.51
C SER A 47 11.59 10.62 26.54
N ARG A 48 12.79 11.21 26.56
CA ARG A 48 13.96 10.74 25.79
C ARG A 48 14.72 9.60 26.46
N SER A 49 14.23 9.07 27.57
CA SER A 49 14.84 7.90 28.22
C SER A 49 14.16 6.59 27.81
N ASP A 50 12.84 6.64 27.61
CA ASP A 50 12.00 5.46 27.42
C ASP A 50 10.92 5.63 26.35
N GLY A 51 10.74 6.83 25.78
CA GLY A 51 9.68 7.13 24.83
C GLY A 51 8.28 7.19 25.44
N ALA A 52 8.15 7.30 26.77
CA ALA A 52 6.83 7.38 27.41
C ALA A 52 6.14 8.71 27.10
N ILE A 53 4.86 8.64 26.72
CA ILE A 53 4.01 9.80 26.44
C ILE A 53 3.28 10.20 27.73
N GLN A 54 3.40 11.47 28.14
CA GLN A 54 2.69 12.04 29.28
C GLN A 54 1.96 13.32 28.86
N LEU A 55 0.67 13.42 29.19
CA LEU A 55 -0.10 14.64 28.96
C LEU A 55 0.39 15.75 29.88
N LEU A 56 0.60 16.95 29.35
CA LEU A 56 0.99 18.12 30.14
C LEU A 56 -0.25 18.92 30.51
N THR A 57 -0.50 19.09 31.81
CA THR A 57 -1.63 19.87 32.33
C THR A 57 -1.22 21.24 32.90
N GLY A 58 -0.08 21.79 32.46
CA GLY A 58 0.40 23.11 32.90
C GLY A 58 1.58 23.62 32.06
N ASP A 59 1.96 24.87 32.28
CA ASP A 59 3.11 25.47 31.59
C ASP A 59 4.43 24.90 32.15
N PRO A 60 5.30 24.33 31.29
CA PRO A 60 6.56 23.77 31.69
C PRO A 60 7.46 24.92 32.10
N ASN A 61 8.07 24.75 33.27
CA ASN A 61 9.15 25.62 33.73
C ASN A 61 10.14 25.89 32.59
N ILE A 62 10.48 27.17 32.44
CA ILE A 62 11.34 27.70 31.39
C ILE A 62 12.75 27.10 31.56
N GLU A 63 13.00 25.95 30.93
CA GLU A 63 14.34 25.39 30.76
C GLU A 63 15.02 26.07 29.56
N THR A 64 16.26 26.51 29.73
CA THR A 64 16.92 27.58 28.95
C THR A 64 17.60 27.14 27.65
N HIS A 65 17.36 25.93 27.14
CA HIS A 65 17.83 25.53 25.81
C HIS A 65 16.76 24.72 25.09
N VAL A 66 15.93 25.42 24.30
CA VAL A 66 14.86 24.82 23.52
C VAL A 66 15.14 25.02 22.05
N LYS A 67 15.40 23.93 21.32
CA LYS A 67 15.25 23.96 19.87
C LYS A 67 13.77 23.85 19.57
N VAL A 68 13.20 24.92 19.03
CA VAL A 68 11.80 24.98 18.64
C VAL A 68 11.68 24.74 17.13
N SER A 69 10.74 23.91 16.73
CA SER A 69 10.43 23.67 15.31
C SER A 69 8.94 23.42 15.12
N SER A 70 8.40 23.82 13.98
CA SER A 70 7.03 23.50 13.61
C SER A 70 6.95 22.08 13.06
N ILE A 71 5.97 21.32 13.52
CA ILE A 71 5.61 20.01 12.98
C ILE A 71 4.11 20.00 12.68
N TYR A 72 3.67 19.05 11.87
CA TYR A 72 2.28 18.99 11.43
C TYR A 72 1.54 17.79 12.00
N GLY A 73 2.25 16.80 12.55
CA GLY A 73 1.66 15.62 13.16
C GLY A 73 2.72 14.71 13.74
N VAL A 74 2.29 13.80 14.62
CA VAL A 74 3.13 12.77 15.23
C VAL A 74 2.59 11.43 14.75
N VAL A 75 3.39 10.71 13.97
CA VAL A 75 2.98 9.43 13.38
C VAL A 75 2.94 8.33 14.44
N GLY A 76 3.92 8.32 15.34
CA GLY A 76 4.05 7.32 16.40
C GLY A 76 5.49 7.18 16.89
N ILE A 77 5.74 6.13 17.67
CA ILE A 77 7.06 5.82 18.24
C ILE A 77 7.55 4.47 17.72
N LEU A 78 8.65 4.50 16.99
CA LEU A 78 9.32 3.32 16.46
C LEU A 78 10.41 2.88 17.45
N ARG A 79 10.33 1.64 17.95
CA ARG A 79 11.38 1.08 18.82
C ARG A 79 12.27 0.15 18.00
N LEU A 80 13.58 0.42 18.00
CA LEU A 80 14.62 -0.37 17.35
C LEU A 80 15.61 -0.92 18.38
N LEU A 81 16.49 -1.84 17.97
CA LEU A 81 17.58 -2.35 18.83
C LEU A 81 18.45 -1.22 19.41
N THR A 82 18.64 -0.16 18.63
CA THR A 82 19.46 1.01 18.97
C THR A 82 18.74 2.02 19.88
N GLY A 83 17.42 1.91 20.06
CA GLY A 83 16.66 2.87 20.85
C GLY A 83 15.25 3.15 20.31
N ALA A 84 14.52 4.00 21.01
CA ALA A 84 13.21 4.48 20.57
C ALA A 84 13.35 5.76 19.73
N TYR A 85 12.52 5.90 18.70
CA TYR A 85 12.51 7.03 17.77
C TYR A 85 11.08 7.54 17.60
N VAL A 86 10.86 8.83 17.83
CA VAL A 86 9.56 9.46 17.54
C VAL A 86 9.57 9.88 16.07
N LEU A 87 8.53 9.47 15.34
CA LEU A 87 8.35 9.86 13.96
C LEU A 87 7.38 11.04 13.88
N VAL A 88 7.87 12.19 13.42
CA VAL A 88 7.09 13.42 13.26
C VAL A 88 7.05 13.85 11.81
N ILE A 89 5.97 14.52 11.43
CA ILE A 89 5.80 15.08 10.09
C ILE A 89 6.24 16.54 10.13
N THR A 90 7.26 16.86 9.34
CA THR A 90 7.89 18.19 9.28
C THR A 90 7.43 19.02 8.09
N SER A 91 6.79 18.41 7.09
CA SER A 91 6.22 19.10 5.95
C SER A 91 5.00 18.35 5.41
N ARG A 92 3.99 19.11 4.99
CA ARG A 92 2.76 18.62 4.36
C ARG A 92 2.35 19.52 3.20
N GLU A 93 1.56 18.98 2.30
CA GLU A 93 0.99 19.68 1.15
C GLU A 93 -0.54 19.47 1.17
N GLU A 94 -1.31 20.53 0.98
CA GLU A 94 -2.77 20.40 0.80
C GLU A 94 -3.05 19.85 -0.59
N VAL A 95 -3.72 18.70 -0.65
CA VAL A 95 -4.02 18.00 -1.91
C VAL A 95 -5.48 18.11 -2.32
N GLY A 96 -6.33 18.67 -1.45
CA GLY A 96 -7.73 18.90 -1.72
C GLY A 96 -8.50 19.27 -0.46
N SER A 97 -9.81 19.46 -0.61
CA SER A 97 -10.72 19.60 0.53
C SER A 97 -12.01 18.84 0.26
N TYR A 98 -12.64 18.35 1.33
CA TYR A 98 -13.93 17.67 1.28
C TYR A 98 -14.82 18.22 2.39
N LEU A 99 -16.00 18.73 2.03
CA LEU A 99 -16.95 19.37 2.97
C LEU A 99 -16.31 20.46 3.86
N GLY A 100 -15.38 21.24 3.29
CA GLY A 100 -14.66 22.29 4.01
C GLY A 100 -13.52 21.80 4.91
N PHE A 101 -13.26 20.48 4.95
CA PHE A 101 -12.12 19.90 5.64
C PHE A 101 -10.95 19.71 4.66
N PRO A 102 -9.79 20.35 4.89
CA PRO A 102 -8.63 20.17 4.03
C PRO A 102 -8.01 18.78 4.21
N ILE A 103 -7.47 18.24 3.11
CA ILE A 103 -6.80 16.94 3.03
C ILE A 103 -5.32 17.19 2.76
N TYR A 104 -4.45 16.61 3.58
CA TYR A 104 -3.00 16.83 3.47
C TYR A 104 -2.24 15.55 3.13
N ARG A 105 -1.24 15.69 2.26
CA ARG A 105 -0.20 14.69 1.96
C ARG A 105 1.06 15.02 2.75
N ALA A 106 1.58 14.07 3.52
CA ALA A 106 2.88 14.21 4.18
C ALA A 106 4.00 14.26 3.12
N LYS A 107 4.88 15.27 3.18
CA LYS A 107 6.01 15.43 2.25
C LYS A 107 7.35 15.11 2.90
N SER A 108 7.46 15.32 4.21
CA SER A 108 8.70 15.07 4.94
C SER A 108 8.42 14.58 6.34
N LEU A 109 9.23 13.60 6.74
CA LEU A 109 9.20 12.95 8.04
C LEU A 109 10.57 13.10 8.69
N LYS A 110 10.61 13.18 10.02
CA LYS A 110 11.85 13.23 10.80
C LYS A 110 11.77 12.23 11.95
N PHE A 111 12.85 11.46 12.13
CA PHE A 111 13.04 10.61 13.30
C PHE A 111 13.74 11.42 14.41
N LEU A 112 13.18 11.36 15.62
CA LEU A 112 13.73 12.00 16.81
C LEU A 112 14.16 10.93 17.81
N SER A 113 15.46 10.87 18.13
CA SER A 113 16.00 9.84 19.05
C SER A 113 15.56 10.07 20.49
N CYS A 114 14.95 9.05 21.10
CA CYS A 114 14.59 9.01 22.51
C CYS A 114 15.59 8.17 23.31
N THR A 115 16.88 8.27 23.01
CA THR A 115 17.92 7.59 23.81
C THR A 115 19.02 8.59 24.13
N GLU A 116 18.96 9.20 25.31
CA GLU A 116 20.19 9.64 25.99
C GLU A 116 20.80 8.39 26.65
N ALA A 117 22.11 8.14 26.41
CA ALA A 117 22.90 6.98 26.85
C ALA A 117 22.93 5.74 25.92
N LEU A 118 23.47 5.92 24.71
CA LEU A 118 24.30 4.86 24.08
C LEU A 118 25.79 4.96 24.48
N GLU A 119 26.16 5.93 25.32
CA GLU A 119 27.56 6.14 25.75
C GLU A 119 27.93 5.54 27.11
N THR A 120 27.01 4.88 27.83
CA THR A 120 27.39 4.18 29.06
C THR A 120 26.85 2.75 29.08
N SER A 121 27.79 1.82 28.88
CA SER A 121 27.88 0.47 29.44
C SER A 121 26.60 -0.10 30.09
N GLU A 122 26.10 -1.20 29.51
CA GLU A 122 25.32 -2.27 30.18
C GLU A 122 24.20 -1.84 31.16
N ALA A 123 22.97 -1.61 30.66
CA ALA A 123 21.67 -1.87 31.31
C ALA A 123 20.57 -1.09 30.54
N ARG A 124 19.32 -1.51 30.34
CA ARG A 124 18.44 -2.45 31.04
C ARG A 124 17.61 -3.21 30.02
N ALA A 125 17.23 -4.44 30.38
CA ALA A 125 16.14 -5.16 29.76
C ALA A 125 14.87 -4.31 29.84
N PHE A 126 14.42 -3.78 28.70
CA PHE A 126 13.11 -3.17 28.56
C PHE A 126 12.06 -4.28 28.63
N LYS A 127 11.59 -4.62 29.84
CA LYS A 127 10.29 -5.28 30.01
C LYS A 127 9.23 -4.21 29.80
N LEU A 128 8.50 -4.27 28.70
CA LEU A 128 7.37 -3.38 28.46
C LEU A 128 6.19 -4.15 27.86
N ASP A 129 5.03 -3.76 28.35
CA ASP A 129 3.66 -4.30 28.25
C ASP A 129 3.24 -4.85 26.87
N GLU A 130 3.19 -6.18 26.73
CA GLU A 130 2.95 -6.95 25.48
C GLU A 130 1.68 -6.54 24.69
N GLY A 131 0.72 -5.82 25.30
CA GLY A 131 -0.57 -5.48 24.70
C GLY A 131 -0.58 -4.25 23.75
N ARG A 132 0.42 -3.35 23.81
CA ARG A 132 0.43 -2.10 23.01
C ARG A 132 1.19 -2.19 21.68
N PHE A 133 2.01 -3.23 21.51
CA PHE A 133 3.05 -3.30 20.48
C PHE A 133 2.62 -4.00 19.18
N CYS A 134 1.45 -4.65 19.16
CA CYS A 134 0.90 -5.31 17.97
C CYS A 134 0.04 -4.38 17.08
N LYS A 135 0.15 -3.05 17.27
CA LYS A 135 -0.62 -2.07 16.49
C LYS A 135 0.29 -1.37 15.48
N PRO A 136 -0.20 -1.09 14.25
CA PRO A 136 0.51 -0.24 13.31
C PRO A 136 0.88 1.11 13.92
N LEU A 137 2.01 1.70 13.50
CA LEU A 137 2.57 2.92 14.07
C LEU A 137 1.53 4.06 14.17
N TRP A 138 0.72 4.23 13.11
CA TRP A 138 -0.35 5.23 13.05
C TRP A 138 -1.54 4.95 13.97
N LYS A 139 -1.69 3.73 14.50
CA LYS A 139 -2.66 3.35 15.54
C LYS A 139 -2.08 3.42 16.96
N GLN A 140 -0.78 3.66 17.10
CA GLN A 140 -0.11 3.88 18.38
C GLN A 140 -0.14 5.35 18.80
N ALA A 141 -0.23 6.28 17.84
CA ALA A 141 -0.38 7.71 18.12
C ALA A 141 -1.75 8.03 18.72
N ASP A 142 -1.78 9.02 19.63
CA ASP A 142 -3.04 9.50 20.21
C ASP A 142 -3.93 10.10 19.11
N PRO A 143 -5.18 9.62 18.96
CA PRO A 143 -6.07 10.02 17.86
C PRO A 143 -6.35 11.53 17.76
N ARG A 144 -6.08 12.31 18.82
CA ARG A 144 -6.26 13.77 18.83
C ARG A 144 -5.20 14.54 18.02
N TYR A 145 -4.11 13.88 17.63
CA TYR A 145 -2.95 14.51 16.98
C TYR A 145 -2.66 13.93 15.58
N ILE A 146 -3.61 13.19 15.01
CA ILE A 146 -3.57 12.67 13.64
C ILE A 146 -4.49 13.52 12.76
N TRP A 147 -3.91 14.35 11.90
CA TRP A 147 -4.64 15.38 11.15
C TRP A 147 -5.71 14.83 10.20
N ASN A 148 -5.53 13.61 9.68
CA ASN A 148 -6.44 12.97 8.72
C ASN A 148 -7.36 11.96 9.40
N ARG A 149 -7.49 11.93 10.74
CA ARG A 149 -8.26 10.88 11.44
C ARG A 149 -9.63 10.62 10.83
N SER A 150 -10.42 11.68 10.64
CA SER A 150 -11.78 11.61 10.09
C SER A 150 -11.81 11.05 8.67
N LEU A 151 -10.72 11.19 7.91
CA LEU A 151 -10.58 10.68 6.55
C LEU A 151 -9.92 9.29 6.52
N LEU A 152 -9.09 8.95 7.51
CA LEU A 152 -8.37 7.67 7.60
C LEU A 152 -9.28 6.55 8.09
N GLU A 153 -10.22 6.83 9.00
CA GLU A 153 -11.24 5.86 9.40
C GLU A 153 -12.18 5.61 8.20
N ASP A 154 -12.74 6.66 7.59
CA ASP A 154 -13.72 6.49 6.51
C ASP A 154 -13.12 6.10 5.14
N LEU A 155 -12.01 6.68 4.67
CA LEU A 155 -11.50 6.40 3.30
C LEU A 155 -10.65 5.12 3.17
N ILE A 156 -9.94 4.71 4.23
CA ILE A 156 -9.19 3.45 4.21
C ILE A 156 -10.16 2.26 4.31
N GLU A 157 -11.31 2.47 4.98
CA GLU A 157 -12.23 1.37 5.23
C GLU A 157 -13.07 1.03 3.99
N HIS A 158 -13.54 1.96 3.17
CA HIS A 158 -14.58 1.65 2.16
C HIS A 158 -14.09 1.03 0.82
N LYS A 159 -12.81 0.64 0.67
CA LYS A 159 -12.30 -0.03 -0.54
C LYS A 159 -11.52 -1.30 -0.23
N VAL A 160 -12.15 -2.44 -0.43
CA VAL A 160 -11.54 -3.75 -0.22
C VAL A 160 -10.94 -4.26 -1.54
N ARG A 161 -9.63 -4.12 -1.72
CA ARG A 161 -8.86 -4.94 -2.66
C ARG A 161 -7.86 -5.76 -1.86
N GLY A 162 -7.48 -6.91 -2.37
CA GLY A 162 -6.43 -7.67 -1.74
C GLY A 162 -5.98 -8.83 -2.60
N SER A 163 -4.88 -9.42 -2.16
CA SER A 163 -4.47 -10.70 -2.72
C SER A 163 -5.46 -11.79 -2.35
N ILE A 164 -5.33 -12.95 -3.01
CA ILE A 164 -6.16 -14.12 -2.75
C ILE A 164 -5.92 -14.57 -1.30
N PRO A 165 -6.97 -14.62 -0.46
CA PRO A 165 -6.85 -14.88 0.97
C PRO A 165 -6.63 -16.36 1.28
N LEU A 166 -5.66 -16.97 0.61
CA LEU A 166 -5.17 -18.33 0.83
C LEU A 166 -3.75 -18.30 1.41
N LEU A 167 -3.31 -19.43 1.96
CA LEU A 167 -1.91 -19.65 2.25
C LEU A 167 -1.22 -20.13 0.97
N TRP A 168 -0.44 -19.24 0.36
CA TRP A 168 0.32 -19.53 -0.84
C TRP A 168 1.62 -18.71 -0.83
N GLU A 169 2.61 -19.18 -1.58
CA GLU A 169 3.88 -18.51 -1.74
C GLU A 169 4.24 -18.34 -3.22
N GLN A 170 5.00 -17.28 -3.50
CA GLN A 170 5.66 -17.08 -4.77
C GLN A 170 7.07 -16.59 -4.50
N ILE A 171 8.00 -17.54 -4.44
CA ILE A 171 9.40 -17.27 -4.13
C ILE A 171 10.11 -16.75 -5.37
N VAL A 172 10.61 -15.53 -5.29
CA VAL A 172 11.42 -14.90 -6.35
C VAL A 172 12.77 -15.62 -6.51
N ASP A 173 13.13 -15.96 -7.75
CA ASP A 173 14.34 -16.72 -8.09
C ASP A 173 15.02 -16.29 -9.41
N LEU A 174 14.90 -15.01 -9.79
CA LEU A 174 15.33 -14.43 -11.08
C LEU A 174 14.56 -14.98 -12.30
N SER A 175 13.53 -15.81 -12.11
CA SER A 175 12.63 -16.16 -13.20
C SER A 175 11.74 -14.98 -13.56
N TYR A 176 11.41 -14.86 -14.85
CA TYR A 176 10.49 -13.82 -15.34
C TYR A 176 9.11 -13.90 -14.69
N LYS A 177 8.59 -15.12 -14.52
CA LYS A 177 7.38 -15.42 -13.74
C LYS A 177 7.73 -16.51 -12.73
N PRO A 178 7.91 -16.17 -11.44
CA PRO A 178 8.13 -17.17 -10.40
C PRO A 178 6.89 -18.05 -10.22
N ILE A 179 7.12 -19.31 -9.87
CA ILE A 179 6.06 -20.32 -9.71
C ILE A 179 5.25 -20.01 -8.44
N ILE A 180 3.92 -20.14 -8.55
CA ILE A 180 3.00 -20.05 -7.43
C ILE A 180 2.86 -21.43 -6.80
N ARG A 181 2.97 -21.50 -5.47
CA ARG A 181 2.77 -22.75 -4.72
C ARG A 181 1.72 -22.52 -3.64
N ILE A 182 0.73 -23.38 -3.60
CA ILE A 182 -0.27 -23.38 -2.54
C ILE A 182 0.33 -24.10 -1.34
N ILE A 183 0.20 -23.51 -0.16
CA ILE A 183 0.67 -24.09 1.10
C ILE A 183 -0.51 -24.88 1.69
N GLU A 184 -0.42 -26.20 1.62
CA GLU A 184 -1.39 -27.08 2.26
C GLU A 184 -1.18 -27.02 3.79
N HIS A 185 -2.12 -26.41 4.49
CA HIS A 185 -2.07 -26.24 5.94
C HIS A 185 -3.46 -26.45 6.53
N GLU A 186 -3.53 -27.13 7.68
CA GLU A 186 -4.80 -27.51 8.33
C GLU A 186 -5.66 -26.29 8.72
N GLU A 187 -5.01 -25.17 9.01
CA GLU A 187 -5.68 -23.91 9.39
C GLU A 187 -6.14 -23.06 8.19
N THR A 188 -5.86 -23.44 6.94
CA THR A 188 -6.20 -22.60 5.76
C THR A 188 -7.68 -22.21 5.75
N THR A 189 -8.59 -23.16 5.95
CA THR A 189 -10.04 -22.87 6.01
C THR A 189 -10.39 -21.90 7.13
N LYS A 190 -9.75 -22.02 8.31
CA LYS A 190 -9.99 -21.10 9.44
C LYS A 190 -9.47 -19.70 9.14
N VAL A 191 -8.33 -19.57 8.46
CA VAL A 191 -7.76 -18.28 8.05
C VAL A 191 -8.68 -17.59 7.05
N VAL A 192 -9.15 -18.31 6.02
CA VAL A 192 -10.08 -17.78 5.00
C VAL A 192 -11.39 -17.35 5.65
N ALA A 193 -11.97 -18.22 6.49
CA ALA A 193 -13.22 -17.92 7.21
C ALA A 193 -13.08 -16.69 8.11
N ARG A 194 -11.99 -16.59 8.88
CA ARG A 194 -11.71 -15.43 9.73
C ARG A 194 -11.58 -14.16 8.90
N HIS A 195 -10.84 -14.21 7.79
CA HIS A 195 -10.66 -13.06 6.89
C HIS A 195 -12.01 -12.51 6.41
N PHE A 196 -12.89 -13.37 5.90
CA PHE A 196 -14.19 -12.93 5.40
C PHE A 196 -15.16 -12.56 6.53
N ASN A 197 -15.11 -13.20 7.68
CA ASN A 197 -15.90 -12.78 8.84
C ASN A 197 -15.51 -11.38 9.32
N ASP A 198 -14.22 -11.06 9.34
CA ASP A 198 -13.74 -9.71 9.67
C ASP A 198 -14.22 -8.67 8.65
N LEU A 199 -14.31 -9.03 7.36
CA LEU A 199 -14.86 -8.16 6.33
C LEU A 199 -16.37 -7.99 6.48
N ILE A 200 -17.11 -9.06 6.73
CA ILE A 200 -18.57 -9.02 6.90
C ILE A 200 -18.96 -8.16 8.10
N GLN A 201 -18.24 -8.30 9.22
CA GLN A 201 -18.48 -7.48 10.41
C GLN A 201 -18.27 -5.99 10.17
N ARG A 202 -17.37 -5.62 9.26
CA ARG A 202 -17.06 -4.21 8.94
C ARG A 202 -17.95 -3.62 7.86
N TYR A 203 -18.20 -4.39 6.81
CA TYR A 203 -18.77 -3.87 5.57
C TYR A 203 -20.15 -4.44 5.23
N GLY A 204 -20.64 -5.43 5.97
CA GLY A 204 -21.87 -6.14 5.65
C GLY A 204 -21.67 -7.18 4.54
N ALA A 205 -22.54 -7.17 3.53
CA ALA A 205 -22.52 -8.17 2.46
C ALA A 205 -21.23 -8.08 1.62
N ILE A 206 -20.60 -9.20 1.32
CA ILE A 206 -19.35 -9.24 0.54
C ILE A 206 -19.58 -9.97 -0.79
N ILE A 207 -19.18 -9.32 -1.89
CA ILE A 207 -19.04 -9.94 -3.21
C ILE A 207 -17.54 -10.10 -3.48
N ALA A 208 -17.02 -11.32 -3.45
CA ALA A 208 -15.63 -11.64 -3.74
C ALA A 208 -15.47 -11.97 -5.23
N VAL A 209 -14.90 -11.05 -6.00
CA VAL A 209 -14.59 -11.23 -7.42
C VAL A 209 -13.15 -11.73 -7.56
N ASP A 210 -12.95 -12.92 -8.10
CA ASP A 210 -11.64 -13.45 -8.46
C ASP A 210 -11.29 -13.12 -9.91
N LEU A 211 -10.19 -12.38 -10.10
CA LEU A 211 -9.69 -11.92 -11.41
C LEU A 211 -8.49 -12.74 -11.91
N THR A 212 -8.24 -13.91 -11.31
CA THR A 212 -7.16 -14.81 -11.74
C THR A 212 -7.46 -15.46 -13.09
N ASN A 213 -6.41 -16.06 -13.65
CA ASN A 213 -6.53 -16.80 -14.90
C ASN A 213 -6.93 -18.23 -14.59
N ASN A 214 -7.71 -18.85 -15.48
CA ASN A 214 -8.12 -20.24 -15.32
C ASN A 214 -7.03 -21.25 -15.71
N ASN A 215 -5.84 -20.79 -16.11
CA ASN A 215 -4.77 -21.60 -16.68
C ASN A 215 -3.45 -21.48 -15.88
N GLY A 216 -2.66 -22.55 -15.91
CA GLY A 216 -1.35 -22.61 -15.26
C GLY A 216 -1.44 -22.53 -13.74
N ASP A 217 -0.39 -21.98 -13.12
CA ASP A 217 -0.31 -21.90 -11.66
C ASP A 217 -1.37 -20.97 -11.05
N GLU A 218 -1.78 -19.92 -11.77
CA GLU A 218 -2.90 -19.04 -11.35
C GLU A 218 -4.23 -19.80 -11.34
N GLY A 219 -4.44 -20.72 -12.29
CA GLY A 219 -5.65 -21.54 -12.33
C GLY A 219 -5.74 -22.50 -11.14
N GLN A 220 -4.62 -23.09 -10.74
CA GLN A 220 -4.57 -23.93 -9.53
C GLN A 220 -4.95 -23.12 -8.28
N LEU A 221 -4.42 -21.90 -8.16
CA LEU A 221 -4.73 -20.99 -7.06
C LEU A 221 -6.21 -20.57 -7.07
N SER A 222 -6.77 -20.29 -8.25
CA SER A 222 -8.20 -19.99 -8.41
C SER A 222 -9.09 -21.15 -7.99
N CYS A 223 -8.77 -22.38 -8.43
CA CYS A 223 -9.51 -23.58 -8.04
C CYS A 223 -9.46 -23.84 -6.53
N ALA A 224 -8.29 -23.68 -5.91
CA ALA A 224 -8.15 -23.80 -4.47
C ALA A 224 -8.97 -22.73 -3.73
N PHE A 225 -9.01 -21.52 -4.26
CA PHE A 225 -9.76 -20.43 -3.65
C PHE A 225 -11.27 -20.67 -3.77
N ALA A 226 -11.75 -21.06 -4.95
CA ALA A 226 -13.13 -21.43 -5.18
C ALA A 226 -13.60 -22.52 -4.21
N SER A 227 -12.79 -23.56 -3.98
CA SER A 227 -13.08 -24.64 -3.02
C SER A 227 -13.24 -24.13 -1.56
N GLU A 228 -12.43 -23.17 -1.13
CA GLU A 228 -12.61 -22.55 0.19
C GLU A 228 -13.82 -21.62 0.25
N MET A 229 -14.15 -20.95 -0.85
CA MET A 229 -15.32 -20.07 -0.94
C MET A 229 -16.65 -20.83 -0.94
N GLU A 230 -16.70 -22.05 -1.47
CA GLU A 230 -17.88 -22.93 -1.36
C GLU A 230 -18.25 -23.24 0.10
N LYS A 231 -17.27 -23.23 1.01
CA LYS A 231 -17.47 -23.43 2.45
C LYS A 231 -18.04 -22.20 3.16
N LEU A 232 -18.10 -21.05 2.47
CA LEU A 232 -18.55 -19.75 3.01
C LEU A 232 -19.78 -19.23 2.24
N PRO A 233 -20.96 -19.85 2.40
CA PRO A 233 -22.16 -19.48 1.65
C PRO A 233 -22.65 -18.05 1.92
N GLN A 234 -22.18 -17.41 3.00
CA GLN A 234 -22.48 -16.02 3.32
C GLN A 234 -21.74 -15.00 2.44
N VAL A 235 -20.75 -15.43 1.64
CA VAL A 235 -20.00 -14.57 0.71
C VAL A 235 -20.37 -14.93 -0.72
N ARG A 236 -20.76 -13.93 -1.52
CA ARG A 236 -21.00 -14.14 -2.96
C ARG A 236 -19.67 -14.20 -3.70
N TYR A 237 -19.26 -15.40 -4.10
CA TYR A 237 -18.03 -15.61 -4.89
C TYR A 237 -18.32 -15.57 -6.40
N VAL A 238 -17.51 -14.85 -7.17
CA VAL A 238 -17.61 -14.71 -8.64
C VAL A 238 -16.24 -14.90 -9.26
N SER A 239 -16.10 -15.90 -10.14
CA SER A 239 -14.85 -16.15 -10.88
C SER A 239 -14.90 -15.48 -12.25
N PHE A 240 -13.93 -14.63 -12.56
CA PHE A 240 -13.87 -13.90 -13.82
C PHE A 240 -12.45 -13.89 -14.39
N ASP A 241 -12.21 -14.67 -15.45
CA ASP A 241 -10.89 -14.72 -16.10
C ASP A 241 -10.61 -13.41 -16.85
N PHE A 242 -9.94 -12.49 -16.15
CA PHE A 242 -9.65 -11.16 -16.68
C PHE A 242 -8.77 -11.22 -17.93
N HIS A 243 -7.85 -12.17 -18.06
CA HIS A 243 -6.99 -12.24 -19.24
C HIS A 243 -7.72 -12.76 -20.46
N HIS A 244 -8.65 -13.69 -20.27
CA HIS A 244 -9.52 -14.17 -21.35
C HIS A 244 -10.50 -13.09 -21.79
N HIS A 245 -11.25 -12.51 -20.84
CA HIS A 245 -12.31 -11.55 -21.13
C HIS A 245 -11.75 -10.18 -21.54
N CYS A 246 -10.73 -9.64 -20.87
CA CYS A 246 -10.18 -8.32 -21.18
C CYS A 246 -8.90 -8.37 -22.03
N ALA A 247 -8.74 -9.44 -22.81
CA ALA A 247 -7.62 -9.59 -23.75
C ALA A 247 -7.51 -8.38 -24.68
N LYS A 248 -6.27 -8.02 -25.04
CA LYS A 248 -5.96 -6.89 -25.96
C LYS A 248 -6.48 -5.52 -25.51
N GLY A 249 -6.80 -5.35 -24.22
CA GLY A 249 -7.28 -4.08 -23.67
C GLY A 249 -8.76 -3.80 -23.94
N ASN A 250 -9.56 -4.81 -24.27
CA ASN A 250 -11.00 -4.66 -24.41
C ASN A 250 -11.70 -4.71 -23.05
N PHE A 251 -11.77 -3.57 -22.37
CA PHE A 251 -12.40 -3.46 -21.06
C PHE A 251 -13.92 -3.35 -21.09
N ASP A 252 -14.52 -3.22 -22.27
CA ASP A 252 -15.98 -3.26 -22.40
C ASP A 252 -16.55 -4.60 -21.94
N ASN A 253 -15.72 -5.67 -22.00
CA ASN A 253 -16.07 -6.98 -21.48
C ASN A 253 -16.23 -7.04 -19.95
N LEU A 254 -15.82 -6.01 -19.19
CA LEU A 254 -16.19 -5.89 -17.77
C LEU A 254 -17.69 -5.68 -17.57
N GLN A 255 -18.43 -5.31 -18.61
CA GLN A 255 -19.88 -5.31 -18.60
C GLN A 255 -20.43 -6.71 -18.28
N VAL A 256 -19.79 -7.79 -18.76
CA VAL A 256 -20.19 -9.18 -18.47
C VAL A 256 -20.12 -9.46 -16.97
N LEU A 257 -19.00 -9.09 -16.33
CA LEU A 257 -18.86 -9.21 -14.87
C LEU A 257 -19.91 -8.36 -14.15
N TYR A 258 -20.12 -7.12 -14.60
CA TYR A 258 -21.06 -6.21 -13.97
C TYR A 258 -22.50 -6.74 -14.07
N ASP A 259 -22.92 -7.25 -15.23
CA ASP A 259 -24.24 -7.82 -15.44
C ASP A 259 -24.49 -9.03 -14.53
N GLU A 260 -23.45 -9.80 -14.18
CA GLU A 260 -23.57 -10.91 -13.23
C GLU A 260 -23.80 -10.44 -11.78
N ILE A 261 -23.19 -9.31 -11.38
CA ILE A 261 -23.20 -8.84 -9.98
C ILE A 261 -24.12 -7.65 -9.72
N ILE A 262 -24.75 -7.08 -10.76
CA ILE A 262 -25.47 -5.80 -10.67
C ILE A 262 -26.60 -5.81 -9.65
N GLU A 263 -27.35 -6.91 -9.54
CA GLU A 263 -28.43 -7.02 -8.57
C GLU A 263 -27.91 -6.94 -7.13
N ASP A 264 -26.77 -7.59 -6.86
CA ASP A 264 -26.16 -7.56 -5.55
C ASP A 264 -25.54 -6.18 -5.27
N VAL A 265 -24.88 -5.56 -6.26
CA VAL A 265 -24.34 -4.19 -6.14
C VAL A 265 -25.46 -3.18 -5.86
N HIS A 266 -26.61 -3.29 -6.52
CA HIS A 266 -27.76 -2.42 -6.25
C HIS A 266 -28.34 -2.63 -4.84
N LYS A 267 -28.37 -3.87 -4.33
CA LYS A 267 -28.78 -4.15 -2.94
C LYS A 267 -27.79 -3.57 -1.93
N GLN A 268 -26.49 -3.65 -2.21
CA GLN A 268 -25.44 -3.10 -1.36
C GLN A 268 -25.52 -1.57 -1.27
N GLY A 269 -25.91 -0.91 -2.35
CA GLY A 269 -26.12 0.53 -2.40
C GLY A 269 -24.84 1.34 -2.17
N PHE A 270 -25.01 2.62 -1.86
CA PHE A 270 -23.93 3.53 -1.50
C PHE A 270 -24.42 4.50 -0.42
N PHE A 271 -23.47 5.09 0.29
CA PHE A 271 -23.77 6.09 1.29
C PHE A 271 -24.25 7.40 0.63
N LEU A 272 -25.39 7.92 1.08
CA LEU A 272 -25.95 9.19 0.64
C LEU A 272 -26.44 9.99 1.84
N ILE A 273 -26.03 11.26 1.91
CA ILE A 273 -26.40 12.19 2.98
C ILE A 273 -26.87 13.50 2.35
N ASP A 274 -27.95 14.06 2.91
CA ASP A 274 -28.46 15.39 2.56
C ASP A 274 -28.62 16.24 3.82
N ALA A 275 -27.96 17.39 3.87
CA ALA A 275 -28.03 18.36 4.98
C ALA A 275 -28.02 17.72 6.39
N GLU A 276 -27.11 16.76 6.60
CA GLU A 276 -26.93 15.97 7.84
C GLU A 276 -27.89 14.79 8.07
N VAL A 277 -28.86 14.58 7.19
CA VAL A 277 -29.75 13.41 7.22
C VAL A 277 -29.18 12.31 6.33
N VAL A 278 -28.90 11.15 6.93
CA VAL A 278 -28.49 9.96 6.18
C VAL A 278 -29.71 9.42 5.42
N LEU A 279 -29.64 9.43 4.10
CA LEU A 279 -30.69 8.94 3.21
C LEU A 279 -30.49 7.47 2.86
N LEU A 280 -29.23 7.07 2.62
CA LEU A 280 -28.84 5.70 2.31
C LEU A 280 -27.55 5.35 3.03
N GLU A 281 -27.48 4.12 3.52
CA GLU A 281 -26.25 3.51 4.03
C GLU A 281 -25.79 2.40 3.08
N GLN A 282 -24.47 2.29 2.92
CA GLN A 282 -23.89 1.18 2.18
C GLN A 282 -23.89 -0.07 3.06
N SER A 283 -24.48 -1.16 2.56
CA SER A 283 -24.67 -2.42 3.29
C SER A 283 -23.80 -3.56 2.80
N GLY A 284 -22.87 -3.29 1.87
CA GLY A 284 -21.93 -4.26 1.36
C GLY A 284 -20.86 -3.68 0.45
N VAL A 285 -19.88 -4.51 0.09
CA VAL A 285 -18.76 -4.14 -0.78
C VAL A 285 -18.44 -5.22 -1.81
N VAL A 286 -17.87 -4.79 -2.93
CA VAL A 286 -17.22 -5.66 -3.91
C VAL A 286 -15.72 -5.71 -3.62
N ARG A 287 -15.23 -6.90 -3.29
CA ARG A 287 -13.80 -7.19 -3.11
C ARG A 287 -13.23 -7.78 -4.38
N SER A 288 -12.32 -7.06 -5.03
CA SER A 288 -11.55 -7.59 -6.17
C SER A 288 -10.30 -8.30 -5.67
N ASN A 289 -10.20 -9.60 -5.94
CA ASN A 289 -9.06 -10.45 -5.65
C ASN A 289 -8.25 -10.71 -6.92
N CYS A 290 -6.94 -10.74 -6.75
CA CYS A 290 -6.00 -11.08 -7.80
C CYS A 290 -4.69 -11.57 -7.14
N ILE A 291 -3.74 -12.07 -7.91
CA ILE A 291 -2.40 -12.37 -7.37
C ILE A 291 -1.74 -11.10 -6.80
N ASP A 292 -1.81 -10.01 -7.58
CA ASP A 292 -1.27 -8.68 -7.26
C ASP A 292 -2.38 -7.63 -7.24
N CYS A 293 -2.30 -6.68 -6.30
CA CYS A 293 -3.31 -5.62 -6.09
C CYS A 293 -3.11 -4.39 -7.00
N LEU A 294 -2.66 -4.61 -8.23
CA LEU A 294 -2.25 -3.56 -9.17
C LEU A 294 -3.21 -3.45 -10.35
N ASP A 295 -2.82 -4.01 -11.49
CA ASP A 295 -3.36 -3.61 -12.79
C ASP A 295 -4.80 -4.11 -12.99
N ARG A 296 -5.07 -5.41 -12.78
CA ARG A 296 -6.40 -6.03 -12.97
C ARG A 296 -7.43 -5.47 -11.98
N THR A 297 -7.01 -5.31 -10.73
CA THR A 297 -7.86 -4.78 -9.66
C THR A 297 -8.17 -3.31 -9.85
N ASN A 298 -7.19 -2.47 -10.25
CA ASN A 298 -7.43 -1.03 -10.44
C ASN A 298 -8.40 -0.78 -11.60
N VAL A 299 -8.25 -1.51 -12.70
CA VAL A 299 -9.16 -1.41 -13.86
C VAL A 299 -10.58 -1.84 -13.48
N THR A 300 -10.73 -2.98 -12.78
CA THR A 300 -12.04 -3.47 -12.34
C THR A 300 -12.70 -2.50 -11.37
N GLN A 301 -11.96 -1.98 -10.39
CA GLN A 301 -12.47 -1.00 -9.43
C GLN A 301 -12.85 0.32 -10.10
N SER A 302 -12.06 0.81 -11.06
CA SER A 302 -12.38 2.02 -11.82
C SER A 302 -13.69 1.85 -12.60
N TYR A 303 -13.87 0.68 -13.21
CA TYR A 303 -15.10 0.36 -13.93
C TYR A 303 -16.33 0.36 -13.01
N LEU A 304 -16.26 -0.34 -11.87
CA LEU A 304 -17.35 -0.41 -10.90
C LEU A 304 -17.65 0.96 -10.29
N ALA A 305 -16.61 1.74 -9.97
CA ALA A 305 -16.77 3.09 -9.46
C ALA A 305 -17.43 4.02 -10.48
N ARG A 306 -17.15 3.85 -11.79
CA ARG A 306 -17.83 4.61 -12.85
C ARG A 306 -19.32 4.29 -12.88
N LYS A 307 -19.69 3.01 -12.76
CA LYS A 307 -21.10 2.58 -12.68
C LYS A 307 -21.79 3.17 -11.45
N SER A 308 -21.16 3.07 -10.28
CA SER A 308 -21.68 3.64 -9.02
C SER A 308 -21.84 5.16 -9.09
N LEU A 309 -20.85 5.87 -9.63
CA LEU A 309 -20.91 7.33 -9.79
C LEU A 309 -22.04 7.73 -10.74
N ASN A 310 -22.29 6.94 -11.79
CA ASN A 310 -23.41 7.19 -12.70
C ASN A 310 -24.75 7.09 -11.97
N SER A 311 -24.94 6.04 -11.17
CA SER A 311 -26.15 5.85 -10.37
C SER A 311 -26.32 6.97 -9.33
N GLN A 312 -25.25 7.43 -8.70
CA GLN A 312 -25.27 8.56 -7.77
C GLN A 312 -25.72 9.85 -8.45
N LEU A 313 -25.15 10.17 -9.62
CA LEU A 313 -25.50 11.38 -10.39
C LEU A 313 -26.95 11.35 -10.88
N GLN A 314 -27.46 10.18 -11.24
CA GLN A 314 -28.87 10.00 -11.59
C GLN A 314 -29.78 10.17 -10.37
N GLN A 315 -29.39 9.64 -9.22
CA GLN A 315 -30.20 9.72 -8.00
C GLN A 315 -30.31 11.14 -7.45
N ILE A 316 -29.25 11.95 -7.53
CA ILE A 316 -29.28 13.36 -7.11
C ILE A 316 -29.94 14.29 -8.16
N GLY A 317 -30.42 13.73 -9.29
CA GLY A 317 -31.06 14.49 -10.36
C GLY A 317 -30.10 15.30 -11.22
N ALA A 318 -28.79 15.10 -11.10
CA ALA A 318 -27.80 15.74 -11.97
C ALA A 318 -27.83 15.16 -13.39
N PHE A 319 -28.10 13.85 -13.50
CA PHE A 319 -28.24 13.10 -14.75
C PHE A 319 -29.68 12.59 -14.91
N SER A 320 -30.19 12.59 -16.14
CA SER A 320 -31.41 11.86 -16.49
C SER A 320 -31.15 10.35 -16.51
N SER A 321 -32.22 9.54 -16.54
CA SER A 321 -32.11 8.07 -16.60
C SER A 321 -31.35 7.56 -17.83
N SER A 322 -31.29 8.34 -18.91
CA SER A 322 -30.52 8.02 -20.13
C SER A 322 -29.10 8.56 -20.13
N ASP A 323 -28.79 9.52 -19.26
CA ASP A 323 -27.48 10.15 -19.25
C ASP A 323 -26.44 9.23 -18.63
N CYS A 324 -25.23 9.28 -19.19
CA CYS A 324 -24.09 8.59 -18.62
C CYS A 324 -22.83 9.45 -18.61
N ILE A 325 -21.92 9.19 -17.67
CA ILE A 325 -20.67 9.96 -17.52
C ILE A 325 -19.88 10.04 -18.83
N SER A 326 -19.88 8.97 -19.63
CA SER A 326 -19.19 8.94 -20.93
C SER A 326 -19.74 9.91 -21.98
N MET A 327 -20.96 10.43 -21.79
CA MET A 327 -21.52 11.48 -22.66
C MET A 327 -20.93 12.87 -22.36
N PHE A 328 -20.32 13.05 -21.17
CA PHE A 328 -19.71 14.30 -20.74
C PHE A 328 -18.19 14.19 -20.77
N GLY A 329 -17.59 14.61 -21.90
CA GLY A 329 -16.16 14.45 -22.18
C GLY A 329 -15.25 14.92 -21.04
N ASP A 330 -15.47 16.13 -20.52
CA ASP A 330 -14.61 16.71 -19.48
C ASP A 330 -14.64 15.92 -18.16
N ILE A 331 -15.84 15.51 -17.72
CA ILE A 331 -16.02 14.72 -16.49
C ILE A 331 -15.42 13.31 -16.69
N HIS A 332 -15.62 12.74 -17.87
CA HIS A 332 -15.09 11.43 -18.21
C HIS A 332 -13.55 11.42 -18.23
N GLU A 333 -12.92 12.43 -18.83
CA GLU A 333 -11.46 12.60 -18.82
C GLU A 333 -10.93 12.80 -17.39
N MET A 334 -11.58 13.65 -16.60
CA MET A 334 -11.18 13.88 -15.20
C MET A 334 -11.25 12.59 -14.36
N PHE A 335 -12.31 11.79 -14.54
CA PHE A 335 -12.43 10.48 -13.89
C PHE A 335 -11.31 9.51 -14.30
N LYS A 336 -10.99 9.45 -15.60
CA LYS A 336 -9.90 8.57 -16.09
C LYS A 336 -8.53 8.98 -15.55
N ILE A 337 -8.24 10.28 -15.52
CA ILE A 337 -6.98 10.80 -14.96
C ILE A 337 -6.89 10.45 -13.48
N LEU A 338 -7.95 10.69 -12.70
CA LEU A 338 -8.00 10.36 -11.27
C LEU A 338 -7.71 8.88 -11.00
N TRP A 339 -8.32 7.97 -11.75
CA TRP A 339 -8.12 6.53 -11.57
C TRP A 339 -6.78 6.03 -12.09
N ALA A 340 -6.19 6.70 -13.08
CA ALA A 340 -4.83 6.43 -13.53
C ALA A 340 -3.81 6.83 -12.47
N GLU A 341 -3.93 8.05 -11.91
CA GLU A 341 -3.06 8.53 -10.84
C GLU A 341 -3.20 7.68 -9.58
N HIS A 342 -4.42 7.30 -9.20
CA HIS A 342 -4.66 6.35 -8.12
C HIS A 342 -3.97 5.00 -8.35
N GLY A 343 -4.01 4.48 -9.58
CA GLY A 343 -3.28 3.25 -9.93
C GLY A 343 -1.76 3.41 -9.85
N ASP A 344 -1.24 4.54 -10.31
CA ASP A 344 0.18 4.87 -10.28
C ASP A 344 0.73 5.00 -8.86
N GLU A 345 0.04 5.71 -7.98
CA GLU A 345 0.45 5.89 -6.57
C GLU A 345 0.48 4.55 -5.82
N ILE A 346 -0.47 3.65 -6.08
CA ILE A 346 -0.51 2.33 -5.46
C ILE A 346 0.59 1.42 -6.01
N SER A 347 0.87 1.52 -7.30
CA SER A 347 1.99 0.81 -7.91
C SER A 347 3.33 1.29 -7.38
N LEU A 348 3.49 2.59 -7.11
CA LEU A 348 4.70 3.13 -6.51
C LEU A 348 4.93 2.53 -5.11
N GLU A 349 3.88 2.44 -4.30
CA GLU A 349 3.99 1.86 -2.96
C GLU A 349 4.30 0.35 -3.00
N TYR A 350 3.61 -0.42 -3.86
CA TYR A 350 3.78 -1.87 -3.92
C TYR A 350 5.06 -2.30 -4.66
N ALA A 351 5.31 -1.75 -5.85
CA ALA A 351 6.38 -2.19 -6.74
C ALA A 351 7.61 -1.25 -6.76
N GLY A 352 7.48 -0.03 -6.24
CA GLY A 352 8.49 1.02 -6.39
C GLY A 352 8.54 1.64 -7.80
N THR A 353 7.53 1.38 -8.63
CA THR A 353 7.40 1.91 -10.00
C THR A 353 5.98 2.36 -10.28
N HIS A 354 5.76 3.27 -11.22
CA HIS A 354 4.41 3.58 -11.71
C HIS A 354 3.70 2.33 -12.28
N ALA A 355 2.38 2.41 -12.46
CA ALA A 355 1.59 1.29 -12.94
C ALA A 355 1.94 0.99 -14.39
N LEU A 356 2.00 -0.30 -14.75
CA LEU A 356 2.15 -0.69 -16.14
C LEU A 356 0.83 -0.41 -16.85
N LYS A 357 0.90 0.01 -18.12
CA LYS A 357 -0.29 0.37 -18.91
C LYS A 357 -1.06 1.57 -18.35
N GLY A 358 -0.41 2.49 -17.63
CA GLY A 358 -1.05 3.74 -17.18
C GLY A 358 -1.70 4.53 -18.32
N ASP A 359 -1.09 4.54 -19.51
CA ASP A 359 -1.63 5.16 -20.73
C ASP A 359 -2.97 4.55 -21.17
N LEU A 360 -3.18 3.26 -20.91
CA LEU A 360 -4.41 2.57 -21.25
C LEU A 360 -5.57 3.03 -20.34
N VAL A 361 -5.29 3.34 -19.07
CA VAL A 361 -6.28 3.93 -18.15
C VAL A 361 -6.52 5.41 -18.48
N ARG A 362 -5.47 6.17 -18.82
CA ARG A 362 -5.55 7.60 -19.16
C ARG A 362 -6.26 7.86 -20.49
N TYR A 363 -5.88 7.13 -21.54
CA TYR A 363 -6.28 7.41 -22.92
C TYR A 363 -7.15 6.32 -23.56
N GLY A 364 -7.40 5.20 -22.88
CA GLY A 364 -8.14 4.07 -23.44
C GLY A 364 -7.41 3.33 -24.57
N ARG A 365 -6.17 3.73 -24.90
CA ARG A 365 -5.30 3.13 -25.94
C ARG A 365 -3.84 3.22 -25.52
N GLN A 366 -3.02 2.23 -25.88
CA GLN A 366 -1.58 2.28 -25.63
C GLN A 366 -0.86 3.16 -26.68
N THR A 367 -0.03 4.10 -26.22
CA THR A 367 0.81 4.94 -27.11
C THR A 367 2.20 4.32 -27.31
N ILE A 368 2.90 4.65 -28.40
CA ILE A 368 4.27 4.14 -28.67
C ILE A 368 5.25 4.64 -27.60
N ALA A 369 5.13 5.91 -27.20
CA ALA A 369 5.91 6.47 -26.09
C ALA A 369 5.59 5.75 -24.76
N GLY A 370 4.31 5.42 -24.54
CA GLY A 370 3.84 4.59 -23.44
C GLY A 370 4.46 3.20 -23.41
N LEU A 371 4.58 2.53 -24.56
CA LEU A 371 5.21 1.21 -24.66
C LEU A 371 6.69 1.23 -24.26
N PHE A 372 7.45 2.25 -24.68
CA PHE A 372 8.85 2.41 -24.25
C PHE A 372 8.95 2.68 -22.74
N LYS A 373 8.09 3.57 -22.21
CA LYS A 373 8.02 3.86 -20.78
C LYS A 373 7.64 2.62 -19.96
N ASP A 374 6.66 1.84 -20.44
CA ASP A 374 6.23 0.58 -19.85
C ASP A 374 7.38 -0.45 -19.86
N GLY A 375 8.19 -0.49 -20.93
CA GLY A 375 9.37 -1.35 -21.01
C GLY A 375 10.44 -1.02 -19.96
N ILE A 376 10.78 0.27 -19.79
CA ILE A 376 11.70 0.72 -18.74
C ILE A 376 11.13 0.43 -17.36
N THR A 377 9.83 0.67 -17.16
CA THR A 377 9.12 0.41 -15.90
C THR A 377 9.12 -1.08 -15.56
N ALA A 378 8.92 -1.96 -16.54
CA ALA A 378 8.97 -3.40 -16.36
C ALA A 378 10.37 -3.89 -15.96
N LEU A 379 11.43 -3.32 -16.54
CA LEU A 379 12.82 -3.62 -16.15
C LEU A 379 13.12 -3.14 -14.73
N SER A 380 12.71 -1.92 -14.37
CA SER A 380 12.82 -1.40 -13.01
C SER A 380 12.07 -2.29 -12.03
N ARG A 381 10.81 -2.66 -12.33
CA ARG A 381 10.00 -3.55 -11.49
C ARG A 381 10.67 -4.92 -11.33
N TYR A 382 11.21 -5.50 -12.40
CA TYR A 382 11.97 -6.75 -12.32
C TYR A 382 13.16 -6.63 -11.35
N TYR A 383 13.95 -5.56 -11.45
CA TYR A 383 15.08 -5.34 -10.55
C TYR A 383 14.62 -5.15 -9.09
N LEU A 384 13.63 -4.28 -8.85
CA LEU A 384 13.16 -3.97 -7.51
C LEU A 384 12.53 -5.19 -6.83
N ASN A 385 11.72 -5.97 -7.56
CA ASN A 385 11.11 -7.20 -7.06
C ASN A 385 12.16 -8.26 -6.70
N ASN A 386 13.23 -8.38 -7.49
CA ASN A 386 14.28 -9.35 -7.20
C ASN A 386 15.23 -8.91 -6.08
N PHE A 387 15.53 -7.62 -5.92
CA PHE A 387 16.65 -7.18 -5.09
C PHE A 387 16.30 -6.22 -3.94
N GLN A 388 15.12 -5.59 -3.95
CA GLN A 388 14.71 -4.65 -2.90
C GLN A 388 13.44 -5.05 -2.15
N ASP A 389 12.64 -5.97 -2.69
CA ASP A 389 11.34 -6.32 -2.15
C ASP A 389 11.40 -6.84 -0.70
N GLY A 390 12.35 -7.73 -0.40
CA GLY A 390 12.55 -8.23 0.97
C GLY A 390 12.82 -7.14 2.01
N LEU A 391 13.57 -6.10 1.64
CA LEU A 391 13.84 -4.95 2.52
C LEU A 391 12.56 -4.11 2.74
N ARG A 392 11.74 -3.94 1.70
CA ARG A 392 10.48 -3.21 1.80
C ARG A 392 9.50 -3.94 2.71
N GLN A 393 9.37 -5.26 2.53
CA GLN A 393 8.52 -6.08 3.38
C GLN A 393 8.98 -6.02 4.86
N ASP A 394 10.28 -6.12 5.12
CA ASP A 394 10.83 -5.93 6.48
C ASP A 394 10.45 -4.55 7.07
N ALA A 395 10.55 -3.49 6.27
CA ALA A 395 10.16 -2.15 6.70
C ALA A 395 8.66 -2.03 6.98
N LEU A 396 7.82 -2.66 6.15
CA LEU A 396 6.37 -2.70 6.34
C LEU A 396 5.98 -3.50 7.60
N ASP A 397 6.60 -4.66 7.84
CA ASP A 397 6.34 -5.48 9.03
C ASP A 397 6.71 -4.74 10.33
N LEU A 398 7.80 -3.98 10.27
CA LEU A 398 8.24 -3.15 11.39
C LEU A 398 7.29 -1.97 11.66
N ILE A 399 6.90 -1.21 10.62
CA ILE A 399 6.01 -0.05 10.77
C ILE A 399 4.58 -0.49 11.11
N SER A 400 4.14 -1.65 10.62
CA SER A 400 2.82 -2.20 10.91
C SER A 400 2.72 -2.91 12.27
N GLY A 401 3.84 -3.05 12.99
CA GLY A 401 3.88 -3.70 14.31
C GLY A 401 3.68 -5.22 14.26
N ARG A 402 3.98 -5.84 13.12
CA ARG A 402 3.90 -7.31 12.93
C ARG A 402 5.14 -8.04 13.45
N TYR A 403 6.26 -7.35 13.56
CA TYR A 403 7.51 -7.89 14.10
C TYR A 403 7.91 -7.16 15.38
N ASP A 404 8.10 -7.92 16.46
CA ASP A 404 8.65 -7.40 17.71
C ASP A 404 10.17 -7.65 17.78
N ILE A 405 10.92 -6.59 18.05
CA ILE A 405 12.38 -6.63 18.08
C ILE A 405 12.82 -7.17 19.44
N ASN A 406 13.04 -8.48 19.51
CA ASN A 406 13.70 -9.10 20.66
C ASN A 406 15.22 -9.15 20.44
N ARG A 407 16.01 -8.74 21.46
CA ARG A 407 17.48 -8.75 21.41
C ARG A 407 18.08 -10.15 21.26
N SER A 408 17.33 -11.21 21.59
CA SER A 408 17.76 -12.60 21.41
C SER A 408 17.72 -13.07 19.96
N SER A 409 16.94 -12.41 19.10
CA SER A 409 16.83 -12.72 17.68
C SER A 409 17.68 -11.72 16.91
N HIS A 410 18.76 -12.18 16.27
CA HIS A 410 19.57 -11.35 15.36
C HIS A 410 19.21 -11.67 13.89
N PRO A 411 18.07 -11.20 13.35
CA PRO A 411 17.70 -11.43 11.95
C PRO A 411 18.53 -10.58 10.96
N LEU A 412 19.15 -9.49 11.43
CA LEU A 412 19.89 -8.54 10.60
C LEU A 412 21.37 -8.93 10.49
N GLN A 413 21.70 -10.16 10.07
CA GLN A 413 23.03 -10.38 9.52
C GLN A 413 23.09 -9.77 8.11
N PRO A 414 24.10 -8.92 7.80
CA PRO A 414 24.31 -8.47 6.43
C PRO A 414 24.59 -9.70 5.56
N ARG A 415 23.76 -9.93 4.55
CA ARG A 415 24.04 -10.95 3.54
C ARG A 415 24.92 -10.30 2.48
N ASP A 416 26.14 -10.84 2.28
CA ASP A 416 27.10 -10.39 1.26
C ASP A 416 26.65 -10.66 -0.19
N SER A 417 25.38 -11.04 -0.42
CA SER A 417 24.87 -11.50 -1.73
C SER A 417 24.82 -10.40 -2.79
N LEU A 418 24.84 -9.12 -2.41
CA LEU A 418 24.90 -8.01 -3.37
C LEU A 418 26.25 -7.91 -4.10
N SER A 419 27.31 -8.55 -3.61
CA SER A 419 28.66 -8.35 -4.15
C SER A 419 28.89 -9.02 -5.52
N TYR A 420 28.05 -9.98 -5.93
CA TYR A 420 28.29 -10.77 -7.15
C TYR A 420 27.38 -10.41 -8.33
N VAL A 421 26.23 -9.77 -8.10
CA VAL A 421 25.25 -9.45 -9.17
C VAL A 421 25.76 -8.42 -10.17
N PRO A 422 26.43 -7.31 -9.77
CA PRO A 422 27.02 -6.36 -10.73
C PRO A 422 28.13 -7.00 -11.55
N VAL A 423 28.96 -7.85 -10.93
CA VAL A 423 30.06 -8.56 -11.59
C VAL A 423 29.52 -9.58 -12.61
N ALA A 424 28.54 -10.38 -12.22
CA ALA A 424 27.89 -11.34 -13.11
C ALA A 424 27.17 -10.64 -14.28
N SER A 425 26.47 -9.53 -14.01
CA SER A 425 25.83 -8.70 -15.04
C SER A 425 26.86 -8.12 -16.02
N ALA A 426 27.99 -7.60 -15.52
CA ALA A 426 29.07 -7.08 -16.35
C ALA A 426 29.71 -8.16 -17.23
N LEU A 427 29.91 -9.38 -16.69
CA LEU A 427 30.44 -10.51 -17.45
C LEU A 427 29.46 -11.00 -18.53
N ILE A 428 28.16 -11.03 -18.25
CA ILE A 428 27.13 -11.41 -19.23
C ILE A 428 27.02 -10.34 -20.33
N ILE A 429 26.90 -9.06 -19.97
CA ILE A 429 26.78 -7.96 -20.93
C ILE A 429 28.07 -7.82 -21.75
N GLY A 430 29.23 -7.87 -21.10
CA GLY A 430 30.53 -7.83 -21.78
C GLY A 430 30.72 -9.02 -22.72
N GLY A 431 30.39 -10.23 -22.27
CA GLY A 431 30.47 -11.44 -23.09
C GLY A 431 29.56 -11.39 -24.31
N LEU A 432 28.31 -10.94 -24.14
CA LEU A 432 27.35 -10.81 -25.24
C LEU A 432 27.72 -9.70 -26.23
N THR A 433 28.13 -8.53 -25.75
CA THR A 433 28.53 -7.41 -26.62
C THR A 433 29.77 -7.73 -27.45
N VAL A 434 30.79 -8.34 -26.84
CA VAL A 434 31.98 -8.79 -27.56
C VAL A 434 31.62 -9.87 -28.59
N THR A 435 30.76 -10.83 -28.23
CA THR A 435 30.29 -11.86 -29.16
C THR A 435 29.54 -11.24 -30.35
N SER A 436 28.62 -10.30 -30.12
CA SER A 436 27.87 -9.62 -31.19
C SER A 436 28.78 -8.79 -32.10
N PHE A 437 29.77 -8.10 -31.53
CA PHE A 437 30.73 -7.30 -32.30
C PHE A 437 31.66 -8.19 -33.13
N SER A 438 32.17 -9.28 -32.57
CA SER A 438 33.02 -10.25 -33.26
C SER A 438 32.28 -11.01 -34.36
N LEU A 439 30.99 -11.31 -34.20
CA LEU A 439 30.15 -11.91 -35.25
C LEU A 439 29.90 -10.94 -36.41
N ASN A 440 29.79 -9.64 -36.15
CA ASN A 440 29.60 -8.61 -37.18
C ASN A 440 30.88 -8.26 -37.96
N GLN A 441 32.08 -8.54 -37.42
CA GLN A 441 33.36 -8.19 -38.07
C GLN A 441 33.87 -9.20 -39.14
N GLY A 442 33.08 -10.21 -39.52
CA GLY A 442 33.39 -11.07 -40.67
C GLY A 442 34.21 -12.33 -40.34
N ARG A 443 34.11 -13.33 -41.23
CA ARG A 443 34.47 -14.74 -41.04
C ARG A 443 35.98 -15.00 -41.06
N HIS A 444 36.67 -14.74 -39.95
CA HIS A 444 37.96 -15.38 -39.65
C HIS A 444 37.75 -16.54 -38.65
N PRO A 445 38.33 -17.73 -38.89
CA PRO A 445 38.09 -18.92 -38.05
C PRO A 445 38.56 -18.76 -36.60
N GLN A 446 39.58 -17.93 -36.35
CA GLN A 446 40.03 -17.60 -34.99
C GLN A 446 39.03 -16.74 -34.21
N ASN A 447 38.31 -15.83 -34.88
CA ASN A 447 37.27 -15.00 -34.26
C ASN A 447 36.02 -15.81 -33.91
N PHE A 448 35.78 -16.90 -34.64
CA PHE A 448 34.65 -17.79 -34.36
C PHE A 448 34.86 -18.60 -33.07
N LEU A 449 36.07 -19.14 -32.87
CA LEU A 449 36.43 -19.88 -31.65
C LEU A 449 36.40 -19.00 -30.40
N SER A 450 36.94 -17.78 -30.47
CA SER A 450 36.91 -16.84 -29.34
C SER A 450 35.49 -16.38 -29.01
N SER A 451 34.66 -16.11 -30.03
CA SER A 451 33.24 -15.77 -29.86
C SER A 451 32.45 -16.92 -29.23
N ALA A 452 32.70 -18.16 -29.66
CA ALA A 452 32.04 -19.35 -29.10
C ALA A 452 32.43 -19.59 -27.64
N LEU A 453 33.69 -19.37 -27.27
CA LEU A 453 34.16 -19.47 -25.89
C LEU A 453 33.57 -18.39 -24.99
N LEU A 454 33.51 -17.13 -25.46
CA LEU A 454 32.91 -16.02 -24.71
C LEU A 454 31.40 -16.17 -24.56
N ALA A 455 30.71 -16.62 -25.60
CA ALA A 455 29.31 -16.99 -25.53
C ALA A 455 29.11 -18.13 -24.53
N GLY A 456 29.93 -19.18 -24.59
CA GLY A 456 29.88 -20.31 -23.65
C GLY A 456 30.11 -19.89 -22.19
N LEU A 457 31.05 -18.98 -21.94
CA LEU A 457 31.30 -18.41 -20.62
C LEU A 457 30.11 -17.55 -20.15
N ALA A 458 29.56 -16.71 -21.01
CA ALA A 458 28.38 -15.90 -20.70
C ALA A 458 27.16 -16.80 -20.39
N PHE A 459 26.93 -17.85 -21.17
CA PHE A 459 25.88 -18.85 -20.91
C PHE A 459 26.12 -19.62 -19.61
N GLY A 460 27.37 -20.02 -19.33
CA GLY A 460 27.75 -20.68 -18.09
C GLY A 460 27.51 -19.81 -16.85
N VAL A 461 27.91 -18.53 -16.92
CA VAL A 461 27.62 -17.54 -15.87
C VAL A 461 26.12 -17.33 -15.73
N MET A 462 25.37 -17.19 -16.82
CA MET A 462 23.92 -17.01 -16.78
C MET A 462 23.22 -18.22 -16.16
N ALA A 463 23.65 -19.45 -16.48
CA ALA A 463 23.13 -20.68 -15.90
C ALA A 463 23.44 -20.77 -14.40
N ALA A 464 24.66 -20.41 -13.99
CA ALA A 464 25.05 -20.39 -12.58
C ALA A 464 24.28 -19.33 -11.78
N VAL A 465 24.07 -18.13 -12.34
CA VAL A 465 23.25 -17.07 -11.74
C VAL A 465 21.81 -17.53 -11.58
N LYS A 466 21.21 -18.14 -12.62
CA LYS A 466 19.84 -18.67 -12.56
C LYS A 466 19.70 -19.79 -11.54
N ALA A 467 20.65 -20.72 -11.48
CA ALA A 467 20.65 -21.81 -10.50
C ALA A 467 20.73 -21.32 -9.06
N ASN A 468 21.44 -20.21 -8.82
CA ASN A 468 21.57 -19.58 -7.51
C ASN A 468 20.59 -18.41 -7.29
N GLY A 469 19.61 -18.21 -8.18
CA GLY A 469 18.73 -17.04 -8.16
C GLY A 469 18.03 -16.83 -6.81
N ARG A 470 17.56 -17.91 -6.19
CA ARG A 470 16.95 -17.89 -4.85
C ARG A 470 17.84 -17.29 -3.74
N GLN A 471 19.16 -17.44 -3.85
CA GLN A 471 20.12 -16.92 -2.88
C GLN A 471 20.55 -15.48 -3.19
N LEU A 472 20.47 -15.10 -4.48
CA LEU A 472 20.81 -13.77 -4.98
C LEU A 472 19.66 -12.77 -4.78
N CYS A 473 18.42 -13.25 -4.86
CA CYS A 473 17.24 -12.43 -4.62
C CYS A 473 17.12 -12.03 -3.14
N SER A 474 16.63 -10.81 -2.93
CA SER A 474 16.27 -10.28 -1.62
C SER A 474 15.07 -11.03 -1.06
N ARG A 475 15.07 -11.27 0.25
CA ARG A 475 13.98 -11.94 0.96
C ARG A 475 13.69 -11.21 2.28
N PRO A 476 12.43 -11.17 2.72
CA PRO A 476 12.12 -10.67 4.05
C PRO A 476 12.85 -11.52 5.10
N ARG A 477 13.35 -10.84 6.14
CA ARG A 477 14.07 -11.42 7.28
C ARG A 477 13.19 -11.50 8.53
N PHE A 478 12.15 -10.66 8.60
CA PHE A 478 11.24 -10.61 9.75
C PHE A 478 10.05 -11.56 9.63
N CYS A 479 9.72 -11.99 8.40
CA CYS A 479 8.69 -12.98 8.15
C CYS A 479 9.34 -14.37 7.97
N GLY A 480 8.98 -15.33 8.82
CA GLY A 480 9.30 -16.74 8.59
C GLY A 480 8.46 -17.25 7.43
N LEU A 481 9.10 -17.73 6.36
CA LEU A 481 8.41 -18.50 5.33
C LEU A 481 7.91 -19.81 5.98
N LEU A 482 6.61 -20.08 5.84
CA LEU A 482 5.95 -21.28 6.38
C LEU A 482 6.43 -22.57 5.71
#